data_AF-A0A7J8UG99-F1
#
_entry.id   AF-A0A7J8UG99-F1
#
_cell.length_a   1.000
_cell.length_b   1.000
_cell.length_c   1.000
_cell.angle_alpha   90.00
_cell.angle_beta   90.00
_cell.angle_gamma   90.00
#
_symmetry.space_group_name_H-M   'P 1'
#
loop_
_entity.id
_entity.type
_entity.pdbx_description
1 polymer ?
#
loop_
_entity_poly.entity_id
_entity_poly.type
_entity_poly.pdbx_seq_one_letter_code
_entity_poly.pdbx_strand_id
1 'polypeptide(L)'
;GLIEEEKLGSFNLPYYAASTEEIKSVIEAEGSFKLQNMEVFNVDWDDYIKKADTKQVVDKTTRATMIAKDIRAVGEPILGSHFGEDIMDDLFRARRMEITCSGRQPRIEHVPSMSE
;
A
#
# COMPACT_ATOMS: atom_id res chain seq x y z
N GLY A 1 10.86 -7.99 19.01
CA GLY A 1 11.14 -7.45 17.67
C GLY A 1 11.48 -5.97 17.80
N LEU A 2 11.47 -5.21 16.70
CA LEU A 2 11.62 -3.74 16.74
C LEU A 2 10.39 -3.03 17.33
N ILE A 3 9.25 -3.71 17.34
CA ILE A 3 7.96 -3.22 17.84
C ILE A 3 7.46 -4.22 18.89
N GLU A 4 6.89 -3.70 19.96
CA GLU A 4 6.19 -4.50 20.99
C GLU A 4 4.85 -5.00 20.46
N GLU A 5 4.52 -6.25 20.74
CA GLU A 5 3.32 -6.92 20.20
C GLU A 5 2.02 -6.21 20.61
N GLU A 6 1.94 -5.73 21.85
CA GLU A 6 0.80 -4.95 22.35
C GLU A 6 0.60 -3.66 21.55
N LYS A 7 1.70 -2.94 21.26
CA LYS A 7 1.67 -1.71 20.47
C LYS A 7 1.22 -2.00 19.04
N LEU A 8 1.69 -3.09 18.45
CA LEU A 8 1.23 -3.55 17.14
C LEU A 8 -0.27 -3.89 17.14
N GLY A 9 -0.75 -4.62 18.15
CA GLY A 9 -2.17 -4.99 18.27
C GLY A 9 -3.11 -3.80 18.50
N SER A 10 -2.60 -2.70 19.06
CA SER A 10 -3.37 -1.46 19.26
C SER A 10 -3.44 -0.56 18.02
N PHE A 11 -2.59 -0.80 17.02
CA PHE A 11 -2.49 0.05 15.84
C PHE A 11 -3.45 -0.40 14.74
N ASN A 12 -4.36 0.48 14.34
CA ASN A 12 -5.16 0.32 13.13
C ASN A 12 -4.67 1.31 12.06
N LEU A 13 -4.42 0.79 10.86
CA LEU A 13 -4.04 1.64 9.73
C LEU A 13 -5.28 2.44 9.27
N PRO A 14 -5.21 3.79 9.18
CA PRO A 14 -6.31 4.62 8.71
C PRO A 14 -6.41 4.55 7.17
N TYR A 15 -6.62 3.35 6.65
CA TYR A 15 -6.70 3.04 5.24
C TYR A 15 -7.82 2.02 5.01
N TYR A 16 -8.67 2.30 4.02
CA TYR A 16 -9.76 1.43 3.64
C TYR A 16 -9.73 1.16 2.14
N ALA A 17 -9.59 -0.12 1.75
CA ALA A 17 -9.61 -0.55 0.36
C ALA A 17 -11.05 -0.92 -0.04
N ALA A 18 -11.86 0.10 -0.36
CA ALA A 18 -13.27 -0.09 -0.67
C ALA A 18 -13.50 -0.96 -1.93
N SER A 19 -14.58 -1.74 -1.90
CA SER A 19 -15.04 -2.49 -3.07
C SER A 19 -15.72 -1.56 -4.09
N THR A 20 -15.85 -2.05 -5.32
CA THR A 20 -16.63 -1.33 -6.34
C THR A 20 -18.10 -1.22 -5.93
N GLU A 21 -18.64 -2.27 -5.31
CA GLU A 21 -20.01 -2.35 -4.80
C GLU A 21 -20.24 -1.39 -3.63
N GLU A 22 -19.28 -1.27 -2.71
CA GLU A 22 -19.36 -0.35 -1.57
C GLU A 22 -19.36 1.10 -2.05
N ILE A 23 -18.45 1.45 -2.96
CA ILE A 23 -18.39 2.79 -3.55
C ILE A 23 -19.71 3.13 -4.26
N LYS A 24 -20.25 2.21 -5.07
CA LYS A 24 -21.55 2.40 -5.75
C LYS A 24 -22.67 2.64 -4.75
N SER A 25 -22.75 1.80 -3.72
CA SER A 25 -23.79 1.88 -2.69
C SER A 25 -23.77 3.24 -1.97
N VAL A 26 -22.59 3.76 -1.65
CA VAL A 26 -22.44 5.08 -1.01
C VAL A 26 -22.86 6.22 -1.95
N ILE A 27 -22.47 6.17 -3.23
CA ILE A 27 -22.84 7.20 -4.22
C ILE A 27 -24.37 7.25 -4.41
N GLU A 28 -25.00 6.08 -4.53
CA GLU A 28 -26.45 5.98 -4.72
C GLU A 28 -27.22 6.41 -3.47
N ALA A 29 -26.74 6.05 -2.28
CA ALA A 29 -27.35 6.44 -1.01
C ALA A 29 -27.24 7.96 -0.75
N GLU A 30 -26.14 8.59 -1.17
CA GLU A 30 -25.94 10.03 -1.05
C GLU A 30 -26.83 10.82 -2.04
N GLY A 31 -26.92 10.38 -3.29
CA GLY A 31 -27.94 10.84 -4.25
C GLY A 31 -27.67 12.16 -4.98
N SER A 32 -26.58 12.89 -4.68
CA SER A 32 -26.23 14.14 -5.39
C SER A 32 -25.56 13.89 -6.75
N PHE A 33 -25.00 12.70 -6.96
CA PHE A 33 -24.24 12.36 -8.16
C PHE A 33 -24.92 11.25 -8.97
N LYS A 34 -24.91 11.42 -10.30
CA LYS A 34 -25.27 10.35 -11.24
C LYS A 34 -24.01 9.66 -11.76
N LEU A 35 -23.76 8.44 -11.30
CA LEU A 35 -22.63 7.62 -11.78
C LEU A 35 -22.75 7.36 -13.29
N GLN A 36 -21.81 7.88 -14.08
CA GLN A 36 -21.79 7.67 -15.54
C GLN A 36 -20.95 6.45 -15.95
N ASN A 37 -19.78 6.31 -15.35
CA ASN A 37 -18.85 5.21 -15.63
C ASN A 37 -18.07 4.87 -14.35
N MET A 38 -17.71 3.60 -14.20
CA MET A 38 -16.85 3.12 -13.12
C MET A 38 -16.01 1.95 -13.63
N GLU A 39 -14.69 2.12 -13.61
CA GLU A 39 -13.73 1.16 -14.13
C GLU A 39 -12.67 0.86 -13.08
N VAL A 40 -12.17 -0.38 -13.08
CA VAL A 40 -11.10 -0.84 -12.18
C VAL A 40 -9.93 -1.29 -13.02
N PHE A 41 -8.74 -0.81 -12.66
CA PHE A 41 -7.50 -1.16 -13.33
C PHE A 41 -6.55 -1.82 -12.34
N ASN A 42 -5.98 -2.95 -12.75
CA ASN A 42 -4.86 -3.55 -12.03
C ASN A 42 -3.57 -2.87 -12.51
N VAL A 43 -2.86 -2.23 -11.59
CA VAL A 43 -1.59 -1.55 -11.85
C VAL A 43 -0.54 -2.19 -10.95
N ASP A 44 0.57 -2.63 -11.53
CA ASP A 44 1.68 -3.16 -10.74
C ASP A 44 2.41 -2.02 -10.03
N TRP A 45 2.97 -2.30 -8.86
CA TRP A 45 3.70 -1.31 -8.05
C TRP A 45 4.91 -0.69 -8.75
N ASP A 46 5.45 -1.36 -9.77
CA ASP A 46 6.61 -0.91 -10.54
C ASP A 46 6.26 -0.50 -11.98
N ASP A 47 4.98 -0.38 -12.35
CA ASP A 47 4.60 -0.05 -13.73
C ASP A 47 5.15 1.29 -14.20
N TYR A 48 5.22 2.28 -13.32
CA TYR A 48 5.84 3.56 -13.64
C TYR A 48 7.34 3.42 -13.91
N ILE A 49 8.01 2.50 -13.20
CA ILE A 49 9.44 2.18 -13.37
C ILE A 49 9.64 1.47 -14.72
N LYS A 50 8.82 0.46 -15.03
CA LYS A 50 8.86 -0.26 -16.32
C LYS A 50 8.68 0.69 -17.50
N LYS A 51 7.77 1.67 -17.39
CA LYS A 51 7.52 2.68 -18.43
C LYS A 51 8.70 3.64 -18.62
N ALA A 52 9.36 4.04 -17.54
CA ALA A 52 10.52 4.93 -17.59
C ALA A 52 11.81 4.21 -18.05
N ASP A 53 11.99 2.96 -17.61
CA ASP A 53 13.16 2.14 -17.90
C ASP A 53 12.91 1.16 -19.05
N THR A 54 12.63 1.71 -20.23
CA THR A 54 12.34 0.92 -21.45
C THR A 54 13.48 -0.01 -21.86
N LYS A 55 14.71 0.30 -21.45
CA LYS A 55 15.92 -0.50 -21.70
C LYS A 55 16.22 -1.52 -20.60
N GLN A 56 15.39 -1.62 -19.57
CA GLN A 56 15.51 -2.55 -18.44
C GLN A 56 16.89 -2.49 -17.75
N VAL A 57 17.43 -1.27 -17.61
CA VAL A 57 18.74 -1.02 -16.98
C VAL A 57 18.63 -1.06 -15.45
N VAL A 58 17.43 -0.80 -14.89
CA VAL A 58 17.16 -0.79 -13.46
C VAL A 58 17.08 -2.21 -12.91
N ASP A 59 18.09 -2.56 -12.12
CA ASP A 59 18.16 -3.85 -11.44
C ASP A 59 17.06 -4.01 -10.37
N LYS A 60 16.84 -5.25 -9.96
CA LYS A 60 15.79 -5.64 -8.99
C LYS A 60 15.91 -4.90 -7.66
N THR A 61 17.12 -4.65 -7.18
CA THR A 61 17.39 -4.00 -5.88
C THR A 61 17.08 -2.52 -5.94
N THR A 62 17.48 -1.84 -7.02
CA THR A 62 17.16 -0.43 -7.26
C THR A 62 15.64 -0.25 -7.36
N ARG A 63 14.97 -1.12 -8.10
CA ARG A 63 13.50 -1.13 -8.21
C ARG A 63 12.80 -1.32 -6.85
N ALA A 64 13.22 -2.32 -6.07
CA ALA A 64 12.69 -2.55 -4.74
C ALA A 64 12.92 -1.36 -3.79
N THR A 65 14.05 -0.65 -3.95
CA THR A 65 14.36 0.57 -3.21
C THR A 65 13.40 1.70 -3.57
N MET A 66 13.07 1.87 -4.85
CA MET A 66 12.09 2.88 -5.29
C MET A 66 10.71 2.61 -4.71
N ILE A 67 10.21 1.37 -4.84
CA ILE A 67 8.91 0.96 -4.26
C ILE A 67 8.90 1.17 -2.73
N ALA A 68 9.97 0.77 -2.03
CA ALA A 68 10.05 0.96 -0.58
C ALA A 68 10.04 2.44 -0.18
N LYS A 69 10.64 3.32 -0.97
CA LYS A 69 10.60 4.78 -0.77
C LYS A 69 9.21 5.35 -1.00
N ASP A 70 8.48 4.89 -2.01
CA ASP A 70 7.10 5.32 -2.26
C ASP A 70 6.18 4.93 -1.10
N ILE A 71 6.32 3.69 -0.61
CA ILE A 71 5.59 3.21 0.57
C ILE A 71 5.97 4.04 1.81
N ARG A 72 7.27 4.36 1.98
CA ARG A 72 7.76 5.19 3.09
C ARG A 72 7.16 6.59 3.06
N ALA A 73 7.14 7.24 1.91
CA ALA A 73 6.60 8.59 1.76
C ALA A 73 5.14 8.71 2.21
N VAL A 74 4.34 7.65 2.03
CA VAL A 74 2.93 7.62 2.47
C VAL A 74 2.79 7.12 3.92
N GLY A 75 3.52 6.07 4.29
CA GLY A 75 3.32 5.37 5.56
C GLY A 75 4.07 5.95 6.76
N GLU A 76 5.24 6.55 6.55
CA GLU A 76 6.12 7.02 7.63
C GLU A 76 5.45 8.05 8.56
N PRO A 77 4.72 9.07 8.08
CA PRO A 77 4.06 10.00 9.01
C PRO A 77 3.06 9.32 9.96
N ILE A 78 2.34 8.31 9.47
CA ILE A 78 1.35 7.57 10.25
C ILE A 78 2.07 6.64 11.24
N LEU A 79 3.03 5.87 10.74
CA LEU A 79 3.76 4.88 11.54
C LEU A 79 4.68 5.56 12.56
N GLY A 80 5.36 6.64 12.19
CA GLY A 80 6.20 7.48 13.05
C GLY A 80 5.39 8.06 14.21
N SER A 81 4.19 8.60 13.93
CA SER A 81 3.33 9.18 14.97
C SER A 81 2.91 8.18 16.05
N HIS A 82 2.74 6.90 15.69
CA HIS A 82 2.29 5.87 16.62
C HIS A 82 3.47 5.09 17.23
N PHE A 83 4.42 4.65 16.41
CA PHE A 83 5.52 3.78 16.81
C PHE A 83 6.79 4.52 17.25
N GLY A 84 6.97 5.78 16.84
CA GLY A 84 8.17 6.58 17.06
C GLY A 84 9.09 6.63 15.84
N GLU A 85 9.79 7.74 15.66
CA GLU A 85 10.66 7.99 14.48
C GLU A 85 11.93 7.12 14.48
N ASP A 86 12.46 6.80 15.66
CA ASP A 86 13.75 6.11 15.83
C ASP A 86 13.81 4.73 15.15
N ILE A 87 12.66 4.10 14.93
CA ILE A 87 12.57 2.75 14.34
C ILE A 87 12.24 2.77 12.84
N MET A 88 11.91 3.93 12.25
CA MET A 88 11.40 4.01 10.87
C MET A 88 12.45 3.56 9.85
N ASP A 89 13.72 3.92 10.05
CA ASP A 89 14.81 3.48 9.18
C ASP A 89 14.98 1.96 9.16
N ASP A 90 14.86 1.33 10.32
CA ASP A 90 14.94 -0.13 10.45
C ASP A 90 13.72 -0.82 9.85
N LEU A 91 12.53 -0.28 10.07
CA LEU A 91 11.28 -0.78 9.52
C LEU A 91 11.28 -0.75 7.99
N PHE A 92 11.61 0.39 7.37
CA PHE A 92 11.61 0.53 5.92
C PHE A 92 12.79 -0.20 5.26
N ARG A 93 13.90 -0.40 5.98
CA ARG A 93 14.95 -1.32 5.53
C ARG A 93 14.44 -2.75 5.46
N ALA A 94 13.74 -3.24 6.48
CA ALA A 94 13.15 -4.58 6.48
C ALA A 94 12.12 -4.73 5.34
N ARG A 95 11.27 -3.72 5.14
CA ARG A 95 10.30 -3.70 4.02
C ARG A 95 10.97 -3.78 2.65
N ARG A 96 12.06 -3.04 2.43
CA ARG A 96 12.83 -3.12 1.18
C ARG A 96 13.41 -4.52 0.96
N MET A 97 13.96 -5.15 2.00
CA MET A 97 14.50 -6.51 1.92
C MET A 97 13.41 -7.52 1.57
N GLU A 98 12.22 -7.39 2.17
CA GLU A 98 11.05 -8.23 1.86
C GLU A 98 10.66 -8.14 0.38
N ILE A 99 10.58 -6.91 -0.17
CA ILE A 99 10.26 -6.67 -1.60
C ILE A 99 11.33 -7.29 -2.50
N THR A 100 12.60 -7.18 -2.11
CA THR A 100 13.74 -7.69 -2.88
C THR A 100 13.78 -9.22 -2.88
N CYS A 101 13.50 -9.87 -1.75
CA CYS A 101 13.56 -11.32 -1.59
C CYS A 101 12.33 -12.04 -2.14
N SER A 102 11.12 -11.57 -1.81
CA SER A 102 9.90 -12.34 -2.12
C SER A 102 9.51 -12.26 -3.60
N GLY A 103 9.88 -11.20 -4.31
CA GLY A 103 9.37 -10.92 -5.67
C GLY A 103 7.84 -10.79 -5.75
N ARG A 104 7.11 -10.96 -4.63
CA ARG A 104 5.69 -10.71 -4.51
C ARG A 104 5.52 -9.22 -4.33
N GLN A 105 4.94 -8.60 -5.34
CA GLN A 105 4.28 -7.33 -5.12
C GLN A 105 3.14 -7.55 -4.12
N PRO A 106 2.91 -6.64 -3.17
CA PRO A 106 1.75 -6.72 -2.30
C PRO A 106 0.52 -6.62 -3.20
N ARG A 107 -0.12 -7.76 -3.42
CA ARG A 107 -1.38 -7.85 -4.13
C ARG A 107 -2.44 -7.43 -3.12
N ILE A 108 -3.04 -6.27 -3.35
CA ILE A 108 -4.27 -5.92 -2.63
C ILE A 108 -5.36 -6.74 -3.30
N GLU A 109 -5.47 -8.02 -2.92
CA GLU A 109 -6.69 -8.77 -3.22
C GLU A 109 -7.79 -8.20 -2.35
N HIS A 110 -8.95 -7.98 -2.96
CA HIS A 110 -10.14 -7.58 -2.24
C HIS A 110 -10.48 -8.69 -1.23
N VAL A 111 -10.27 -8.42 0.07
CA VAL A 111 -10.76 -9.29 1.13
C VAL A 111 -12.24 -8.95 1.31
N PRO A 112 -13.18 -9.86 1.02
CA PRO A 112 -14.59 -9.58 1.24
C PRO A 112 -14.78 -9.27 2.73
N SER A 113 -15.53 -8.23 3.04
CA SER A 113 -15.92 -7.90 4.40
C SER A 113 -16.53 -9.16 5.03
N MET A 114 -15.95 -9.63 6.13
CA MET A 114 -16.61 -10.61 6.97
C MET A 114 -17.89 -9.93 7.46
N SER A 115 -19.03 -10.44 7.01
CA SER A 115 -20.31 -10.11 7.59
C SER A 115 -20.25 -10.51 9.06
N GLU A 116 -20.57 -9.58 9.96
CA GLU A 116 -20.76 -9.86 11.40
C GLU A 116 -21.84 -10.94 11.63
#